data_AF-A0A522A9A1-F1
#
_entry.id   AF-A0A522A9A1-F1
#
_cell.length_a   1.000
_cell.length_b   1.000
_cell.length_c   1.000
_cell.angle_alpha   90.00
_cell.angle_beta   90.00
_cell.angle_gamma   90.00
#
_symmetry.space_group_name_H-M   'P 1'
#
loop_
_entity.id
_entity.type
_entity.pdbx_description
1 polymer ?
#
loop_
_entity_poly.entity_id
_entity_poly.type
_entity_poly.pdbx_seq_one_letter_code
_entity_poly.pdbx_strand_id
1 'polypeptide(L)'
;PGSWAVIEQTTETILKLAELGHVIIVGRAANIITADIRGVFHVRLVAPLEQRVRHAEEFYSLSPREARDFCQREDLGRQRYLKKYFKRRVDDPLLYHLTINTGLVSYDQAAALIVAAARKEAGLTDGVAKVSRGE
;
A
#
# COMPACT_ATOMS: atom_id res chain seq x y z
N PRO A 1 -18.12 -4.23 -21.03
CA PRO A 1 -17.62 -5.33 -20.17
C PRO A 1 -18.34 -5.34 -18.81
N GLY A 2 -18.75 -6.51 -18.32
CA GLY A 2 -19.30 -6.62 -16.97
C GLY A 2 -18.24 -6.26 -15.91
N SER A 3 -18.65 -5.84 -14.72
CA SER A 3 -17.70 -5.44 -13.67
C SER A 3 -16.72 -6.55 -13.27
N TRP A 4 -17.06 -7.82 -13.52
CA TRP A 4 -16.19 -8.98 -13.29
C TRP A 4 -15.04 -9.06 -14.29
N ALA A 5 -15.27 -8.81 -15.58
CA ALA A 5 -14.23 -8.85 -16.60
C ALA A 5 -13.10 -7.83 -16.32
N VAL A 6 -13.46 -6.65 -15.78
CA VAL A 6 -12.48 -5.63 -15.39
C VAL A 6 -11.62 -6.10 -14.20
N ILE A 7 -12.22 -6.79 -13.23
CA ILE A 7 -11.50 -7.34 -12.07
C ILE A 7 -10.55 -8.45 -12.50
N GLU A 8 -11.00 -9.34 -13.39
CA GLU A 8 -10.20 -10.42 -13.95
C GLU A 8 -8.97 -9.87 -14.68
N GLN A 9 -9.18 -8.96 -15.64
CA GLN A 9 -8.08 -8.33 -16.38
C GLN A 9 -7.11 -7.55 -15.47
N THR A 10 -7.64 -6.86 -14.46
CA THR A 10 -6.80 -6.14 -13.48
C THR A 10 -5.99 -7.13 -12.64
N THR A 11 -6.60 -8.25 -12.23
CA THR A 11 -5.94 -9.31 -11.45
C THR A 11 -4.80 -9.93 -12.24
N GLU A 12 -5.05 -10.30 -13.50
CA GLU A 12 -4.00 -10.81 -14.39
C GLU A 12 -2.85 -9.82 -14.57
N THR A 13 -3.17 -8.53 -14.74
CA THR A 13 -2.14 -7.48 -14.88
C THR A 13 -1.29 -7.37 -13.61
N ILE A 14 -1.92 -7.40 -12.44
CA ILE A 14 -1.22 -7.34 -11.15
C ILE A 14 -0.30 -8.56 -10.98
N LEU A 15 -0.78 -9.76 -11.29
CA LEU A 15 0.01 -10.99 -11.18
C LEU A 15 1.23 -10.94 -12.12
N LYS A 16 1.04 -10.56 -13.38
CA LYS A 16 2.14 -10.40 -14.36
C LYS A 16 3.18 -9.38 -13.89
N LEU A 17 2.74 -8.23 -13.35
CA LEU A 17 3.65 -7.23 -12.81
C LEU A 17 4.40 -7.73 -11.58
N ALA A 18 3.73 -8.47 -10.69
CA ALA A 18 4.35 -9.04 -9.50
C ALA A 18 5.41 -10.10 -9.86
N GLU A 19 5.16 -10.92 -10.90
CA GLU A 19 6.12 -11.90 -11.42
C GLU A 19 7.36 -11.26 -12.04
N LEU A 20 7.23 -10.11 -12.71
CA LEU A 20 8.38 -9.34 -13.20
C LEU A 20 9.30 -8.86 -12.06
N GLY A 21 8.75 -8.71 -10.85
CA GLY A 21 9.48 -8.23 -9.68
C GLY A 21 9.84 -6.74 -9.75
N HIS A 22 10.47 -6.23 -8.69
CA HIS A 22 10.96 -4.84 -8.61
C HIS A 22 9.93 -3.74 -8.91
N VAL A 23 8.66 -4.00 -8.61
CA VAL A 23 7.55 -3.05 -8.82
C VAL A 23 6.88 -2.66 -7.50
N ILE A 24 6.34 -1.44 -7.47
CA ILE A 24 5.44 -0.99 -6.41
C ILE A 24 4.03 -0.91 -6.99
N ILE A 25 3.11 -1.69 -6.43
CA ILE A 25 1.71 -1.73 -6.88
C ILE A 25 0.83 -1.07 -5.81
N VAL A 26 0.11 -0.02 -6.20
CA VAL A 26 -0.76 0.75 -5.28
C VAL A 26 -2.22 0.41 -5.52
N GLY A 27 -2.90 -0.06 -4.47
CA GLY A 27 -4.36 -0.25 -4.47
C GLY A 27 -4.83 -1.53 -5.18
N ARG A 28 -6.05 -1.46 -5.76
CA ARG A 28 -6.69 -2.53 -6.57
C ARG A 28 -6.75 -3.93 -5.95
N ALA A 29 -6.69 -4.03 -4.62
CA ALA A 29 -6.59 -5.29 -3.88
C ALA A 29 -5.32 -6.11 -4.19
N ALA A 30 -4.25 -5.45 -4.64
CA ALA A 30 -2.98 -6.11 -4.92
C ALA A 30 -2.48 -6.93 -3.72
N ASN A 31 -2.64 -6.42 -2.50
CA ASN A 31 -2.27 -7.13 -1.27
C ASN A 31 -3.04 -8.45 -1.01
N ILE A 32 -4.20 -8.63 -1.65
CA ILE A 32 -4.95 -9.90 -1.59
C ILE A 32 -4.59 -10.78 -2.78
N ILE A 33 -4.49 -10.16 -3.96
CA ILE A 33 -4.19 -10.86 -5.21
C ILE A 33 -2.82 -11.53 -5.15
N THR A 34 -1.84 -10.89 -4.51
CA THR A 34 -0.45 -11.36 -4.44
C THR A 34 -0.07 -11.98 -3.10
N ALA A 35 -1.07 -12.33 -2.26
CA ALA A 35 -0.85 -12.84 -0.90
C ALA A 35 -0.02 -14.14 -0.85
N ASP A 36 -0.13 -14.99 -1.87
CA ASP A 36 0.60 -16.27 -1.93
C ASP A 36 1.93 -16.18 -2.71
N ILE A 37 2.31 -14.98 -3.18
CA ILE A 37 3.55 -14.76 -3.93
C ILE A 37 4.69 -14.47 -2.96
N ARG A 38 5.72 -15.33 -2.98
CA ARG A 38 6.95 -15.11 -2.19
C ARG A 38 7.67 -13.85 -2.65
N GLY A 39 8.26 -13.12 -1.70
CA GLY A 39 9.03 -11.90 -1.99
C GLY A 39 8.18 -10.65 -2.19
N VAL A 40 6.88 -10.70 -1.93
CA VAL A 40 6.00 -9.51 -1.93
C VAL A 40 5.81 -8.99 -0.51
N PHE A 41 5.94 -7.67 -0.34
CA PHE A 41 5.75 -7.00 0.94
C PHE A 41 4.56 -6.04 0.89
N HIS A 42 3.49 -6.37 1.63
CA HIS A 42 2.26 -5.57 1.69
C HIS A 42 2.28 -4.52 2.80
N VAL A 43 2.05 -3.27 2.44
CA VAL A 43 2.00 -2.12 3.36
C VAL A 43 0.64 -1.44 3.28
N ARG A 44 0.13 -1.02 4.44
CA ARG A 44 -1.02 -0.13 4.56
C ARG A 44 -0.61 1.21 5.15
N LEU A 45 -0.98 2.30 4.50
CA LEU A 45 -0.85 3.64 5.05
C LEU A 45 -2.20 4.13 5.57
N VAL A 46 -2.21 4.66 6.79
CA VAL A 46 -3.40 5.24 7.44
C VAL A 46 -3.07 6.62 8.01
N ALA A 47 -4.07 7.46 8.17
CA ALA A 47 -3.96 8.72 8.89
C ALA A 47 -5.37 9.19 9.34
N PRO A 48 -5.47 10.01 10.40
CA PRO A 48 -6.73 10.65 10.78
C PRO A 48 -7.39 11.35 9.58
N LEU A 49 -8.72 11.29 9.49
CA LEU A 49 -9.47 11.85 8.36
C LEU A 49 -9.11 13.32 8.12
N GLU A 50 -9.11 14.15 9.16
CA GLU A 50 -8.84 15.58 9.05
C GLU A 50 -7.47 15.92 8.47
N GLN A 51 -6.47 15.10 8.73
CA GLN A 51 -5.14 15.28 8.14
C GLN A 51 -5.12 14.90 6.65
N ARG A 52 -5.81 13.81 6.28
CA ARG A 52 -5.97 13.42 4.87
C ARG A 52 -6.77 14.45 4.07
N VAL A 53 -7.78 15.07 4.69
CA VAL A 53 -8.56 16.15 4.09
C VAL A 53 -7.67 17.34 3.78
N ARG A 54 -6.89 17.84 4.74
CA ARG A 54 -5.93 18.94 4.50
C ARG A 54 -4.94 18.61 3.38
N HIS A 55 -4.40 17.40 3.40
CA HIS A 55 -3.50 16.96 2.33
C HIS A 55 -4.20 16.94 0.96
N ALA A 56 -5.45 16.52 0.89
CA ALA A 56 -6.22 16.51 -0.35
C ALA A 56 -6.61 17.92 -0.82
N GLU A 57 -6.90 18.86 0.09
CA GLU A 57 -7.10 20.28 -0.24
C GLU A 57 -5.86 20.84 -0.95
N GLU A 58 -4.68 20.64 -0.36
CA GLU A 58 -3.41 21.15 -0.89
C GLU A 58 -3.00 20.47 -2.20
N PHE A 59 -3.06 19.14 -2.24
CA PHE A 59 -2.52 18.36 -3.36
C PHE A 59 -3.43 18.38 -4.60
N TYR A 60 -4.75 18.37 -4.40
CA TYR A 60 -5.73 18.34 -5.49
C TYR A 60 -6.38 19.70 -5.74
N SER A 61 -6.00 20.76 -5.00
CA SER A 61 -6.59 22.10 -5.09
C SER A 61 -8.12 22.09 -4.91
N LEU A 62 -8.60 21.32 -3.93
CA LEU A 62 -10.02 21.14 -3.63
C LEU A 62 -10.47 22.06 -2.48
N SER A 63 -11.75 22.46 -2.47
CA SER A 63 -12.32 23.10 -1.28
C SER A 63 -12.39 22.11 -0.10
N PRO A 64 -12.49 22.59 1.16
CA PRO A 64 -12.56 21.71 2.33
C PRO A 64 -13.69 20.68 2.28
N ARG A 65 -14.85 21.07 1.72
CA ARG A 65 -15.98 20.16 1.53
C ARG A 65 -15.66 19.10 0.48
N GLU A 66 -15.13 19.49 -0.67
CA GLU A 66 -14.78 18.57 -1.75
C GLU A 66 -13.68 17.59 -1.35
N ALA A 67 -12.68 18.05 -0.60
CA ALA A 67 -11.61 17.21 -0.07
C ALA A 67 -12.13 16.17 0.95
N ARG A 68 -13.02 16.58 1.85
CA ARG A 68 -13.70 15.65 2.76
C ARG A 68 -14.52 14.60 2.01
N ASP A 69 -15.36 15.05 1.08
CA ASP A 69 -16.20 14.17 0.28
C ASP A 69 -15.34 13.21 -0.56
N PHE A 70 -14.21 13.69 -1.10
CA PHE A 70 -13.23 12.87 -1.80
C PHE A 70 -12.66 11.77 -0.89
N CYS A 71 -12.10 12.10 0.27
CA CYS A 71 -11.52 11.11 1.18
C CYS A 71 -12.52 10.06 1.62
N GLN A 72 -13.73 10.46 2.00
CA GLN A 72 -14.79 9.55 2.42
C GLN A 72 -15.28 8.66 1.28
N ARG A 73 -15.41 9.21 0.08
CA ARG A 73 -15.78 8.45 -1.13
C ARG A 73 -14.73 7.41 -1.48
N GLU A 74 -13.45 7.76 -1.42
CA GLU A 74 -12.34 6.83 -1.67
C GLU A 74 -12.29 5.70 -0.64
N ASP A 75 -12.48 6.01 0.66
CA ASP A 75 -12.51 4.99 1.71
C ASP A 75 -13.67 4.01 1.55
N LEU A 76 -14.88 4.55 1.33
CA LEU A 76 -16.06 3.73 1.11
C LEU A 76 -15.96 2.94 -0.20
N GLY A 77 -15.38 3.53 -1.25
CA GLY A 77 -15.05 2.87 -2.50
C GLY A 77 -14.15 1.66 -2.29
N ARG A 78 -13.05 1.83 -1.54
CA ARG A 78 -12.10 0.77 -1.20
C ARG A 78 -12.76 -0.35 -0.38
N GLN A 79 -13.56 0.00 0.62
CA GLN A 79 -14.30 -0.97 1.43
C GLN A 79 -15.29 -1.79 0.60
N ARG A 80 -16.11 -1.12 -0.23
CA ARG A 80 -17.08 -1.79 -1.10
C ARG A 80 -16.41 -2.70 -2.12
N TYR A 81 -15.31 -2.23 -2.73
CA TYR A 81 -14.55 -3.01 -3.70
C TYR A 81 -14.04 -4.32 -3.09
N LEU A 82 -13.33 -4.24 -1.96
CA LEU A 82 -12.79 -5.40 -1.25
C LEU A 82 -13.89 -6.36 -0.78
N LYS A 83 -14.96 -5.83 -0.18
CA LYS A 83 -16.09 -6.64 0.29
C LYS A 83 -16.81 -7.34 -0.86
N LYS A 84 -17.04 -6.64 -1.98
CA LYS A 84 -17.79 -7.18 -3.12
C LYS A 84 -17.01 -8.30 -3.80
N TYR A 85 -15.76 -8.05 -4.17
CA TYR A 85 -14.98 -8.91 -5.05
C TYR A 85 -14.08 -9.91 -4.33
N PHE A 86 -13.58 -9.58 -3.14
CA PHE A 86 -12.61 -10.40 -2.42
C PHE A 86 -13.13 -10.93 -1.07
N LYS A 87 -14.34 -10.52 -0.65
CA LYS A 87 -14.94 -10.86 0.66
C LYS A 87 -14.04 -10.51 1.85
N ARG A 88 -13.15 -9.53 1.67
CA ARG A 88 -12.22 -9.06 2.71
C ARG A 88 -12.60 -7.67 3.21
N ARG A 89 -12.16 -7.37 4.42
CA ARG A 89 -12.26 -6.04 5.01
C ARG A 89 -10.95 -5.30 4.84
N VAL A 90 -11.06 -4.02 4.51
CA VAL A 90 -9.88 -3.17 4.32
C VAL A 90 -9.08 -3.01 5.60
N ASP A 91 -9.71 -3.06 6.76
CA ASP A 91 -9.11 -2.83 8.07
C ASP A 91 -8.69 -4.12 8.80
N ASP A 92 -8.71 -5.26 8.11
CA ASP A 92 -8.16 -6.51 8.63
C ASP A 92 -6.62 -6.40 8.67
N PRO A 93 -6.00 -6.40 9.87
CA PRO A 93 -4.55 -6.25 10.00
C PRO A 93 -3.78 -7.45 9.41
N LEU A 94 -4.42 -8.62 9.26
CA LEU A 94 -3.78 -9.83 8.75
C LEU A 94 -3.55 -9.80 7.23
N LEU A 95 -4.05 -8.77 6.53
CA LEU A 95 -3.85 -8.59 5.09
C LEU A 95 -2.58 -7.80 4.75
N TYR A 96 -1.80 -7.41 5.76
CA TYR A 96 -0.64 -6.53 5.61
C TYR A 96 0.51 -7.01 6.47
N HIS A 97 1.74 -6.84 5.99
CA HIS A 97 2.94 -7.06 6.79
C HIS A 97 3.20 -5.86 7.70
N LEU A 98 2.85 -4.65 7.25
CA LEU A 98 3.08 -3.42 7.99
C LEU A 98 1.93 -2.42 7.78
N THR A 99 1.43 -1.83 8.87
CA THR A 99 0.52 -0.69 8.83
C THR A 99 1.19 0.52 9.47
N ILE A 100 1.28 1.64 8.74
CA ILE A 100 1.94 2.87 9.21
C ILE A 100 0.92 4.00 9.30
N ASN A 101 0.88 4.66 10.46
CA ASN A 101 0.11 5.89 10.64
C ASN A 101 0.94 7.10 10.20
N THR A 102 0.75 7.55 8.96
CA THR A 102 1.44 8.72 8.38
C THR A 102 0.94 10.05 8.94
N GLY A 103 -0.05 10.01 9.84
CA GLY A 103 -0.42 11.17 10.63
C GLY A 103 0.41 11.40 11.89
N LEU A 104 1.25 10.43 12.24
CA LEU A 104 2.20 10.47 13.36
C LEU A 104 3.65 10.32 12.90
N VAL A 105 3.87 9.71 11.73
CA VAL A 105 5.17 9.41 11.16
C VAL A 105 5.33 10.18 9.85
N SER A 106 6.47 10.86 9.64
CA SER A 106 6.72 11.57 8.38
C SER A 106 6.83 10.62 7.20
N TYR A 107 6.67 11.12 5.98
CA TYR A 107 6.76 10.27 4.78
C TYR A 107 8.15 9.67 4.60
N ASP A 108 9.22 10.42 4.90
CA ASP A 108 10.60 9.91 4.84
C ASP A 108 10.83 8.78 5.87
N GLN A 109 10.32 8.96 7.09
CA GLN A 109 10.38 7.92 8.11
C GLN A 109 9.57 6.69 7.73
N ALA A 110 8.36 6.88 7.17
CA ALA A 110 7.53 5.78 6.70
C ALA A 110 8.23 5.01 5.57
N ALA A 111 8.84 5.71 4.61
CA ALA A 111 9.61 5.10 3.54
C ALA A 111 10.81 4.30 4.09
N ALA A 112 11.56 4.86 5.04
CA ALA A 112 12.68 4.17 5.68
C ALA A 112 12.23 2.89 6.41
N LEU A 113 11.10 2.95 7.14
CA LEU A 113 10.51 1.77 7.81
C LEU A 113 10.11 0.68 6.81
N ILE A 114 9.48 1.06 5.68
CA ILE A 114 9.10 0.12 4.63
C ILE A 114 10.33 -0.54 4.02
N VAL A 115 11.37 0.24 3.70
CA VAL A 115 12.62 -0.29 3.14
C VAL A 115 13.29 -1.26 4.10
N ALA A 116 13.42 -0.89 5.38
CA ALA A 116 14.04 -1.74 6.38
C ALA A 116 13.28 -3.06 6.57
N ALA A 117 11.95 -3.01 6.63
CA ALA A 117 11.12 -4.20 6.78
C ALA A 117 11.15 -5.10 5.53
N ALA A 118 11.02 -4.52 4.33
CA ALA A 118 11.02 -5.25 3.07
C ALA A 118 12.37 -5.92 2.78
N ARG A 119 13.50 -5.28 3.11
CA ARG A 119 14.84 -5.88 2.97
C ARG A 119 14.99 -7.12 3.84
N LYS A 120 14.57 -7.02 5.11
CA LYS A 120 14.63 -8.14 6.05
C LYS A 120 13.80 -9.33 5.56
N GLU A 121 12.60 -9.07 5.05
CA GLU A 121 11.73 -10.11 4.46
C GLU A 121 12.36 -10.76 3.23
N ALA A 122 13.02 -9.97 2.38
CA ALA A 122 13.76 -10.46 1.22
C ALA A 122 15.08 -11.18 1.57
N GLY A 123 15.42 -11.33 2.87
CA GLY A 123 16.70 -11.88 3.31
C GLY A 123 17.91 -11.01 2.95
N LEU A 124 17.68 -9.76 2.57
CA LEU A 124 18.72 -8.77 2.28
C LEU A 124 19.15 -8.15 3.61
N THR A 125 20.34 -8.52 4.09
CA THR A 125 20.97 -7.81 5.20
C THR A 125 21.60 -6.53 4.68
N ASP A 126 21.54 -5.45 5.47
CA ASP A 126 22.39 -4.30 5.20
C ASP A 126 23.83 -4.81 5.20
N GLY A 127 24.50 -4.67 4.05
CA GLY A 127 25.93 -4.92 3.97
C GLY A 127 26.62 -3.99 4.97
N VAL A 128 26.89 -4.49 6.17
CA VAL A 128 27.93 -3.93 7.02
C VAL A 128 29.19 -4.10 6.19
N ALA A 129 29.65 -3.01 5.56
CA ALA A 129 30.98 -2.93 5.02
C ALA A 129 31.90 -3.39 6.16
N LYS A 130 32.44 -4.61 6.04
CA LYS A 130 33.57 -5.03 6.85
C LYS A 130 34.67 -4.05 6.51
N VAL A 131 34.85 -3.02 7.34
CA VAL A 131 36.09 -2.24 7.34
C VAL A 131 37.15 -3.24 7.73
N SER A 132 37.90 -3.73 6.73
CA SER A 132 39.13 -4.44 7.02
C SER A 132 40.05 -3.44 7.71
N ARG A 133 40.24 -3.60 9.02
CA ARG A 133 41.39 -3.03 9.69
C ARG A 133 42.60 -3.71 9.08
N GLY A 134 43.27 -3.03 8.17
CA GLY A 134 44.64 -3.36 7.79
C GLY A 134 45.55 -2.97 8.94
N GLU A 135 46.42 -3.90 9.32
CA GLU A 135 47.60 -3.69 10.16
C GLU A 135 48.54 -2.64 9.55
#